data_AF-I0J8J6-F1
#
_entry.id   AF-I0J8J6-F1
#
_cell.length_a   1.000
_cell.length_b   1.000
_cell.length_c   1.000
_cell.angle_alpha   90.00
_cell.angle_beta   90.00
_cell.angle_gamma   90.00
#
_symmetry.space_group_name_H-M   'P 1'
#
loop_
_entity.id
_entity.type
_entity.pdbx_description
1 polymer ?
#
loop_
_entity_poly.entity_id
_entity_poly.type
_entity_poly.pdbx_seq_one_letter_code
_entity_poly.pdbx_strand_id
1 'polypeptide(L)'
;SKNTAKNPNYWDKDNVHIDKVKLSFWDGQDTSKPAENFKDGSLTAARLYPTSASFAELEKSMKDNIVYTQQDSTTYLVGTNIDRQSYKYTSKTSEEQKTSTKKALLNKDFRQAIAFGFDRTAYAAQLNGETGASKILRNLFVPPTFVQADGKNFGDMVKEKLVTYGDEWKD
;
A
#
# COMPACT_ATOMS: atom_id res chain seq x y z
N SER A 1 9.80 -26.16 0.17
CA SER A 1 10.32 -25.21 -0.84
C SER A 1 10.34 -25.87 -2.19
N LYS A 2 10.25 -25.10 -3.28
CA LYS A 2 10.38 -25.61 -4.66
C LYS A 2 11.69 -25.11 -5.24
N ASN A 3 12.47 -26.00 -5.85
CA ASN A 3 13.73 -25.64 -6.51
C ASN A 3 13.55 -25.80 -8.02
N THR A 4 14.04 -24.83 -8.79
CA THR A 4 14.12 -24.90 -10.26
C THR A 4 15.54 -24.56 -10.70
N ALA A 5 16.00 -25.17 -11.79
CA ALA A 5 17.31 -24.94 -12.36
C ALA A 5 17.21 -24.28 -13.74
N LYS A 6 18.30 -23.66 -14.19
CA LYS A 6 18.45 -23.06 -15.52
C LYS A 6 18.11 -24.07 -16.60
N ASN A 7 17.31 -23.65 -17.58
CA ASN A 7 16.95 -24.45 -18.74
C ASN A 7 18.08 -24.38 -19.80
N PRO A 8 18.78 -25.48 -20.11
CA PRO A 8 19.85 -25.47 -21.12
C PRO A 8 19.34 -25.23 -22.55
N ASN A 9 18.06 -25.45 -22.79
CA ASN A 9 17.39 -25.28 -24.08
C ASN A 9 16.58 -23.98 -24.16
N TYR A 10 16.80 -23.03 -23.24
CA TYR A 10 16.15 -21.73 -23.33
C TYR A 10 16.64 -20.97 -24.56
N TRP A 11 15.71 -20.38 -25.31
CA TRP A 11 16.01 -19.69 -26.57
C TRP A 11 17.00 -18.52 -26.40
N ASP A 12 17.03 -17.92 -25.20
CA ASP A 12 17.90 -16.81 -24.83
C ASP A 12 18.86 -17.16 -23.66
N LYS A 13 19.38 -18.39 -23.66
CA LYS A 13 20.19 -18.96 -22.55
C LYS A 13 21.45 -18.16 -22.18
N ASP A 14 21.99 -17.38 -23.11
CA ASP A 14 23.21 -16.58 -22.91
C ASP A 14 22.95 -15.35 -22.03
N ASN A 15 21.70 -14.86 -21.97
CA ASN A 15 21.25 -13.77 -21.10
C ASN A 15 20.65 -14.26 -19.76
N VAL A 16 20.69 -15.57 -19.48
CA VAL A 16 20.23 -16.14 -18.21
C VAL A 16 21.42 -16.28 -17.25
N HIS A 17 21.56 -15.35 -16.31
CA HIS A 17 22.67 -15.33 -15.33
C HIS A 17 22.35 -16.03 -14.00
N ILE A 18 21.18 -16.66 -13.87
CA ILE A 18 20.74 -17.36 -12.66
C ILE A 18 20.67 -18.86 -12.93
N ASP A 19 21.42 -19.64 -12.17
CA ASP A 19 21.46 -21.10 -12.34
C ASP A 19 20.36 -21.84 -11.59
N LYS A 20 19.97 -21.32 -10.43
CA LYS A 20 19.01 -21.95 -9.53
C LYS A 20 18.11 -20.91 -8.90
N VAL A 21 16.82 -21.23 -8.80
CA VAL A 21 15.84 -20.46 -8.05
C VAL A 21 15.24 -21.39 -6.99
N LYS A 22 15.24 -20.92 -5.75
CA LYS A 22 14.57 -21.59 -4.62
C LYS A 22 13.38 -20.73 -4.19
N LEU A 23 12.19 -21.28 -4.32
CA LEU A 23 10.96 -20.71 -3.78
C LEU A 23 10.72 -21.28 -2.38
N SER A 24 10.88 -20.43 -1.37
CA SER A 24 10.58 -20.75 0.02
C SER A 24 9.11 -20.42 0.31
N PHE A 25 8.44 -21.31 1.06
CA PHE A 25 7.06 -21.09 1.48
C PHE A 25 7.06 -20.35 2.82
N TRP A 26 6.15 -19.39 2.97
CA TRP A 26 5.87 -18.67 4.19
C TRP A 26 4.35 -18.48 4.27
N ASP A 27 3.76 -18.83 5.41
CA ASP A 27 2.31 -18.89 5.62
C ASP A 27 1.70 -17.57 6.11
N GLY A 28 2.53 -16.57 6.40
CA GLY A 28 2.09 -15.25 6.83
C GLY A 28 2.00 -15.06 8.35
N GLN A 29 2.22 -16.09 9.17
CA GLN A 29 1.97 -16.00 10.62
C GLN A 29 3.05 -15.19 11.35
N ASP A 30 4.31 -15.47 11.06
CA ASP A 30 5.45 -14.74 11.64
C ASP A 30 5.97 -13.72 10.64
N THR A 31 5.63 -12.45 10.87
CA THR A 31 6.04 -11.33 10.02
C THR A 31 7.51 -10.92 10.18
N SER A 32 8.22 -11.42 11.21
CA SER A 32 9.67 -11.25 11.37
C SER A 32 10.44 -12.17 10.42
N LYS A 33 9.88 -13.37 10.18
CA LYS A 33 10.60 -14.47 9.53
C LYS A 33 11.18 -14.14 8.15
N PRO A 34 10.51 -13.40 7.25
CA PRO A 34 11.10 -13.04 5.96
C PRO A 34 12.39 -12.23 6.11
N ALA A 35 12.40 -11.22 6.99
CA ALA A 35 13.55 -10.35 7.19
C ALA A 35 14.70 -11.06 7.92
N GLU A 36 14.39 -11.96 8.86
CA GLU A 36 15.40 -12.85 9.48
C GLU A 36 16.05 -13.78 8.46
N ASN A 37 15.25 -14.41 7.60
CA ASN A 37 15.75 -15.28 6.53
C ASN A 37 16.54 -14.49 5.46
N PHE A 38 16.29 -13.20 5.30
CA PHE A 38 17.16 -12.35 4.48
C PHE A 38 18.49 -12.09 5.18
N LYS A 39 18.46 -11.75 6.47
CA LYS A 39 19.65 -11.53 7.31
C LYS A 39 20.56 -12.75 7.37
N ASP A 40 20.02 -13.96 7.39
CA ASP A 40 20.79 -15.21 7.41
C ASP A 40 21.23 -15.72 6.01
N GLY A 41 20.85 -15.01 4.94
CA GLY A 41 21.18 -15.34 3.55
C GLY A 41 20.28 -16.41 2.90
N SER A 42 19.23 -16.88 3.58
CA SER A 42 18.24 -17.81 3.01
C SER A 42 17.33 -17.20 1.96
N LEU A 43 17.15 -15.88 1.98
CA LEU A 43 16.43 -15.08 0.98
C LEU A 43 17.35 -13.99 0.41
N THR A 44 17.25 -13.76 -0.89
CA THR A 44 17.97 -12.67 -1.58
C THR A 44 17.23 -11.34 -1.52
N ALA A 45 15.95 -11.35 -1.17
CA ALA A 45 15.12 -10.18 -0.90
C ALA A 45 13.95 -10.59 0.01
N ALA A 46 13.54 -9.72 0.93
CA ALA A 46 12.39 -9.94 1.79
C ALA A 46 11.72 -8.62 2.15
N ARG A 47 10.42 -8.68 2.45
CA ARG A 47 9.71 -7.54 3.04
C ARG A 47 10.10 -7.41 4.51
N LEU A 48 10.45 -6.20 4.92
CA LEU A 48 10.53 -5.81 6.32
C LEU A 48 9.13 -5.32 6.75
N TYR A 49 8.50 -6.02 7.69
CA TYR A 49 7.15 -5.70 8.16
C TYR A 49 7.21 -4.77 9.38
N PRO A 50 6.67 -3.54 9.31
CA PRO A 50 6.63 -2.61 10.44
C PRO A 50 5.87 -3.13 11.66
N THR A 51 4.93 -4.05 11.43
CA THR A 51 4.12 -4.69 12.47
C THR A 51 4.82 -5.89 13.14
N SER A 52 6.02 -6.27 12.68
CA SER A 52 6.81 -7.35 13.28
C SER A 52 7.32 -6.94 14.66
N ALA A 53 7.30 -7.88 15.61
CA ALA A 53 7.89 -7.68 16.94
C ALA A 53 9.41 -7.38 16.87
N SER A 54 10.09 -7.87 15.82
CA SER A 54 11.53 -7.69 15.61
C SER A 54 11.86 -6.47 14.74
N PHE A 55 10.87 -5.66 14.34
CA PHE A 55 11.06 -4.58 13.36
C PHE A 55 12.17 -3.61 13.76
N ALA A 56 12.16 -3.07 14.98
CA ALA A 56 13.12 -2.05 15.40
C ALA A 56 14.58 -2.55 15.37
N GLU A 57 14.81 -3.82 15.75
CA GLU A 57 16.14 -4.43 15.68
C GLU A 57 16.56 -4.68 14.23
N LEU A 58 15.66 -5.27 13.44
CA LEU A 58 15.92 -5.62 12.04
C LEU A 58 16.15 -4.38 11.18
N GLU A 59 15.35 -3.33 11.37
CA GLU A 59 15.51 -2.03 10.70
C GLU A 59 16.89 -1.42 10.97
N LYS A 60 17.28 -1.37 12.26
CA LYS A 60 18.58 -0.85 12.66
C LYS A 60 19.74 -1.67 12.10
N SER A 61 19.64 -2.99 12.16
CA SER A 61 20.73 -3.90 11.74
C SER A 61 20.91 -3.98 10.23
N MET A 62 19.87 -3.67 9.44
CA MET A 62 19.87 -3.77 7.99
C MET A 62 19.61 -2.43 7.30
N LYS A 63 19.83 -1.30 7.98
CA LYS A 63 19.49 0.05 7.50
C LYS A 63 19.99 0.34 6.07
N ASP A 64 21.18 -0.15 5.73
CA ASP A 64 21.84 0.09 4.44
C ASP A 64 21.31 -0.83 3.33
N ASN A 65 20.48 -1.83 3.69
CA ASN A 65 19.83 -2.77 2.78
C ASN A 65 18.34 -2.45 2.56
N ILE A 66 17.77 -1.48 3.30
CA ILE A 66 16.37 -1.11 3.15
C ILE A 66 16.21 -0.23 1.91
N VAL A 67 15.45 -0.73 0.95
CA VAL A 67 15.10 -0.02 -0.28
C VAL A 67 13.59 0.14 -0.38
N TYR A 68 13.16 1.29 -0.87
CA TYR A 68 11.76 1.53 -1.22
C TYR A 68 11.62 1.41 -2.73
N THR A 69 10.83 0.44 -3.17
CA THR A 69 10.57 0.25 -4.60
C THR A 69 9.67 1.35 -5.13
N GLN A 70 9.72 1.56 -6.45
CA GLN A 70 8.75 2.42 -7.11
C GLN A 70 7.33 1.92 -6.84
N GLN A 71 6.40 2.86 -6.67
CA GLN A 71 4.99 2.53 -6.58
C GLN A 71 4.52 1.98 -7.93
N ASP A 72 3.77 0.87 -7.90
CA ASP A 72 3.09 0.37 -9.09
C ASP A 72 1.78 1.16 -9.35
N SER A 73 1.00 0.76 -10.35
CA SER A 73 -0.29 1.38 -10.68
C SER A 73 -1.46 0.80 -9.86
N THR A 74 -1.19 0.04 -8.80
CA THR A 74 -2.23 -0.63 -8.00
C THR A 74 -2.91 0.36 -7.07
N THR A 75 -4.24 0.31 -7.00
CA THR A 75 -5.04 1.08 -6.04
C THR A 75 -5.91 0.16 -5.21
N TYR A 76 -5.95 0.41 -3.91
CA TYR A 76 -6.87 -0.24 -2.98
C TYR A 76 -7.98 0.74 -2.59
N LEU A 77 -9.23 0.27 -2.57
CA LEU A 77 -10.39 1.09 -2.26
C LEU A 77 -11.31 0.39 -1.27
N VAL A 78 -12.04 1.18 -0.49
CA VAL A 78 -13.16 0.69 0.31
C VAL A 78 -14.41 0.73 -0.56
N GLY A 79 -14.80 -0.44 -1.08
CA GLY A 79 -16.04 -0.59 -1.85
C GLY A 79 -17.26 -0.62 -0.94
N THR A 80 -18.25 0.22 -1.24
CA THR A 80 -19.53 0.25 -0.51
C THR A 80 -20.63 -0.37 -1.37
N ASN A 81 -21.34 -1.36 -0.84
CA ASN A 81 -22.53 -1.90 -1.50
C ASN A 81 -23.73 -0.95 -1.29
N ILE A 82 -23.99 -0.10 -2.28
CA ILE A 82 -25.06 0.90 -2.25
C ILE A 82 -26.46 0.31 -2.47
N ASP A 83 -26.55 -0.90 -3.02
CA ASP A 83 -27.82 -1.59 -3.26
C ASP A 83 -27.86 -2.95 -2.54
N ARG A 84 -27.62 -2.93 -1.24
CA ARG A 84 -27.74 -4.13 -0.40
C ARG A 84 -29.20 -4.59 -0.33
N GLN A 85 -29.47 -5.74 -0.97
CA GLN A 85 -30.77 -6.42 -0.92
C GLN A 85 -30.88 -7.46 0.21
N SER A 86 -29.75 -8.02 0.66
CA SER A 86 -29.72 -9.09 1.68
C SER A 86 -28.91 -8.69 2.91
N TYR A 87 -29.45 -9.07 4.08
CA TYR A 87 -28.87 -8.83 5.41
C TYR A 87 -28.46 -10.11 6.14
N LYS A 88 -28.48 -11.26 5.46
CA LYS A 88 -28.20 -12.60 6.03
C LYS A 88 -26.89 -12.68 6.82
N TYR A 89 -25.85 -12.01 6.33
CA TYR A 89 -24.51 -12.00 6.94
C TYR A 89 -24.18 -10.61 7.51
N THR A 90 -25.09 -10.06 8.32
CA THR A 90 -24.90 -8.76 8.97
C THR A 90 -25.37 -8.80 10.42
N SER A 91 -24.87 -7.89 11.25
CA SER A 91 -25.36 -7.66 12.61
C SER A 91 -26.67 -6.87 12.68
N LYS A 92 -27.28 -6.52 11.54
CA LYS A 92 -28.47 -5.68 11.46
C LYS A 92 -29.72 -6.57 11.58
N THR A 93 -30.42 -6.46 12.71
CA THR A 93 -31.55 -7.33 13.06
C THR A 93 -32.91 -6.67 12.79
N SER A 94 -33.03 -5.35 12.97
CA SER A 94 -34.30 -4.62 12.81
C SER A 94 -34.45 -3.95 11.44
N GLU A 95 -35.68 -3.68 11.01
CA GLU A 95 -35.95 -2.96 9.76
C GLU A 95 -35.48 -1.50 9.82
N GLU A 96 -35.53 -0.87 11.00
CA GLU A 96 -35.01 0.48 11.21
C GLU A 96 -33.49 0.54 10.99
N GLN A 97 -32.75 -0.46 11.50
CA GLN A 97 -31.30 -0.55 11.29
C GLN A 97 -30.97 -0.75 9.80
N LYS A 98 -31.72 -1.60 9.09
CA LYS A 98 -31.54 -1.86 7.65
C LYS A 98 -31.83 -0.59 6.83
N THR A 99 -32.98 0.04 7.08
CA THR A 99 -33.42 1.26 6.39
C THR A 99 -32.46 2.43 6.64
N SER A 100 -32.04 2.64 7.89
CA SER A 100 -31.09 3.69 8.26
C SER A 100 -29.73 3.47 7.60
N THR A 101 -29.24 2.22 7.56
CA THR A 101 -27.99 1.87 6.86
C THR A 101 -28.11 2.19 5.38
N LYS A 102 -29.19 1.78 4.70
CA LYS A 102 -29.40 2.08 3.27
C LYS A 102 -29.42 3.58 3.00
N LYS A 103 -30.14 4.36 3.83
CA LYS A 103 -30.21 5.82 3.71
C LYS A 103 -28.83 6.47 3.86
N ALA A 104 -28.02 6.04 4.83
CA ALA A 104 -26.66 6.55 5.03
C ALA A 104 -25.76 6.23 3.83
N LEU A 105 -25.75 4.98 3.36
CA LEU A 105 -24.90 4.57 2.23
C LEU A 105 -25.25 5.27 0.92
N LEU A 106 -26.53 5.60 0.68
CA LEU A 106 -26.97 6.35 -0.51
C LEU A 106 -26.66 7.85 -0.43
N ASN A 107 -26.46 8.40 0.76
CA ASN A 107 -26.10 9.81 0.95
C ASN A 107 -24.63 10.06 0.51
N LYS A 108 -24.44 10.99 -0.44
CA LYS A 108 -23.11 11.35 -0.98
C LYS A 108 -22.21 11.97 0.10
N ASP A 109 -22.73 12.91 0.87
CA ASP A 109 -21.98 13.64 1.89
C ASP A 109 -21.49 12.69 2.99
N PHE A 110 -22.31 11.69 3.36
CA PHE A 110 -21.91 10.64 4.28
C PHE A 110 -20.72 9.83 3.74
N ARG A 111 -20.74 9.43 2.46
CA ARG A 111 -19.60 8.72 1.84
C ARG A 111 -18.35 9.61 1.76
N GLN A 112 -18.53 10.89 1.47
CA GLN A 112 -17.42 11.85 1.45
C GLN A 112 -16.83 12.06 2.84
N ALA A 113 -17.67 12.20 3.88
CA ALA A 113 -17.23 12.33 5.27
C ALA A 113 -16.35 11.14 5.70
N ILE A 114 -16.72 9.90 5.34
CA ILE A 114 -15.87 8.72 5.59
C ILE A 114 -14.54 8.84 4.85
N ALA A 115 -14.54 9.25 3.58
CA ALA A 115 -13.33 9.37 2.78
C ALA A 115 -12.38 10.48 3.29
N PHE A 116 -12.92 11.55 3.87
CA PHE A 116 -12.15 12.63 4.49
C PHE A 116 -11.67 12.27 5.90
N GLY A 117 -12.48 11.56 6.68
CA GLY A 117 -12.11 11.12 8.04
C GLY A 117 -11.07 9.99 8.07
N PHE A 118 -10.74 9.39 6.93
CA PHE A 118 -9.73 8.34 6.84
C PHE A 118 -8.31 8.91 6.81
N ASP A 119 -7.55 8.66 7.88
CA ASP A 119 -6.13 9.00 7.96
C ASP A 119 -5.29 8.03 7.11
N ARG A 120 -5.03 8.47 5.87
CA ARG A 120 -4.23 7.72 4.88
C ARG A 120 -2.78 7.57 5.33
N THR A 121 -2.24 8.56 6.05
CA THR A 121 -0.84 8.54 6.50
C THR A 121 -0.65 7.52 7.61
N ALA A 122 -1.53 7.52 8.62
CA ALA A 122 -1.51 6.54 9.69
C ALA A 122 -1.67 5.11 9.14
N TYR A 123 -2.59 4.91 8.19
CA TYR A 123 -2.73 3.63 7.50
C TYR A 123 -1.47 3.23 6.73
N ALA A 124 -0.87 4.17 5.99
CA ALA A 124 0.35 3.92 5.24
C ALA A 124 1.55 3.58 6.15
N ALA A 125 1.62 4.18 7.34
CA ALA A 125 2.64 3.89 8.34
C ALA A 125 2.52 2.47 8.89
N GLN A 126 1.31 1.94 9.06
CA GLN A 126 1.12 0.54 9.46
C GLN A 126 1.67 -0.44 8.41
N LEU A 127 1.61 -0.09 7.13
CA LEU A 127 2.07 -0.94 6.04
C LEU A 127 3.57 -0.82 5.73
N ASN A 128 4.13 0.39 5.84
CA ASN A 128 5.47 0.73 5.33
C ASN A 128 6.41 1.37 6.36
N GLY A 129 5.95 1.54 7.61
CA GLY A 129 6.66 2.26 8.66
C GLY A 129 6.46 3.76 8.52
N GLU A 130 6.72 4.51 9.59
CA GLU A 130 6.55 5.98 9.60
C GLU A 130 7.37 6.65 8.50
N THR A 131 8.62 6.20 8.31
CA THR A 131 9.55 6.67 7.28
C THR A 131 9.09 6.36 5.85
N GLY A 132 8.29 5.31 5.68
CA GLY A 132 7.72 4.89 4.41
C GLY A 132 6.32 5.42 4.14
N ALA A 133 5.64 6.01 5.15
CA ALA A 133 4.22 6.34 5.08
C ALA A 133 3.89 7.29 3.92
N SER A 134 4.62 8.40 3.80
CA SER A 134 4.40 9.38 2.73
C SER A 134 4.82 8.86 1.35
N LYS A 135 5.67 7.83 1.28
CA LYS A 135 6.20 7.28 0.02
C LYS A 135 5.16 6.52 -0.79
N ILE A 136 3.99 6.21 -0.22
CA ILE A 136 2.88 5.55 -0.93
C ILE A 136 1.65 6.47 -1.11
N LEU A 137 1.66 7.66 -0.52
CA LEU A 137 0.51 8.56 -0.58
C LEU A 137 0.46 9.26 -1.94
N ARG A 138 -0.61 8.98 -2.68
CA ARG A 138 -1.01 9.76 -3.84
C ARG A 138 -2.17 10.66 -3.44
N ASN A 139 -1.88 11.91 -3.14
CA ASN A 139 -2.92 12.94 -2.94
C ASN A 139 -3.51 13.39 -4.30
N LEU A 140 -2.89 12.95 -5.39
CA LEU A 140 -3.22 13.29 -6.76
C LEU A 140 -3.20 12.02 -7.60
N PHE A 141 -4.21 11.83 -8.45
CA PHE A 141 -4.27 10.74 -9.43
C PHE A 141 -3.01 10.73 -10.34
N VAL A 142 -2.40 11.91 -10.50
CA VAL A 142 -1.15 12.16 -11.19
C VAL A 142 -0.04 12.38 -10.16
N PRO A 143 1.07 11.60 -10.17
CA PRO A 143 2.21 11.87 -9.29
C PRO A 143 2.65 13.34 -9.38
N PRO A 144 2.99 14.00 -8.26
CA PRO A 144 3.45 15.40 -8.26
C PRO A 144 4.54 15.69 -9.29
N THR A 145 5.42 14.72 -9.54
CA THR A 145 6.55 14.81 -10.47
C THR A 145 6.27 14.28 -11.88
N PHE A 146 5.05 13.80 -12.16
CA PHE A 146 4.71 13.13 -13.42
C PHE A 146 4.76 14.06 -14.64
N VAL A 147 4.34 15.31 -14.47
CA VAL A 147 4.38 16.35 -15.51
C VAL A 147 5.08 17.58 -14.93
N GLN A 148 5.88 18.22 -15.77
CA GLN A 148 6.50 19.51 -15.48
C GLN A 148 6.07 20.51 -16.53
N ALA A 149 5.73 21.72 -16.09
CA ALA A 149 5.50 22.87 -16.95
C ALA A 149 6.18 24.07 -16.31
N ASP A 150 6.85 24.90 -17.12
CA ASP A 150 7.51 26.13 -16.65
C ASP A 150 8.48 25.92 -15.47
N GLY A 151 9.19 24.79 -15.45
CA GLY A 151 10.16 24.45 -14.40
C GLY A 151 9.56 24.05 -13.05
N LYS A 152 8.23 23.94 -12.94
CA LYS A 152 7.52 23.46 -11.75
C LYS A 152 6.92 22.09 -11.99
N ASN A 153 6.92 21.25 -10.94
CA ASN A 153 6.24 19.97 -11.01
C ASN A 153 4.72 20.15 -10.80
N PHE A 154 3.92 19.18 -11.26
CA PHE A 154 2.46 19.19 -11.12
C PHE A 154 1.98 19.38 -9.67
N GLY A 155 2.68 18.83 -8.68
CA GLY A 155 2.37 19.03 -7.27
C GLY A 155 2.50 20.48 -6.83
N ASP A 156 3.59 21.15 -7.22
CA ASP A 156 3.83 22.56 -6.89
C ASP A 156 2.73 23.45 -7.50
N MET A 157 2.38 23.18 -8.77
CA MET A 157 1.31 23.90 -9.47
C MET A 157 -0.06 23.71 -8.81
N VAL A 158 -0.36 22.50 -8.31
CA VAL A 158 -1.60 22.23 -7.58
C VAL A 158 -1.61 22.94 -6.23
N LYS A 159 -0.51 22.89 -5.48
CA LYS A 159 -0.41 23.54 -4.16
C LYS A 159 -0.64 25.05 -4.25
N GLU A 160 -0.04 25.71 -5.25
CA GLU A 160 -0.25 27.14 -5.52
C GLU A 160 -1.71 27.49 -5.80
N LYS A 161 -2.46 26.61 -6.47
CA LYS A 161 -3.88 26.83 -6.72
C LYS A 161 -4.75 26.50 -5.51
N LEU A 162 -4.40 25.47 -4.74
CA LEU A 162 -5.22 24.97 -3.63
C LEU A 162 -5.48 26.05 -2.57
N VAL A 163 -4.46 26.84 -2.22
CA VAL A 163 -4.56 27.93 -1.22
C VAL A 163 -5.51 29.05 -1.62
N THR A 164 -5.92 29.12 -2.89
CA THR A 164 -6.88 30.13 -3.38
C THR A 164 -8.34 29.72 -3.19
N TYR A 165 -8.62 28.46 -2.85
CA TYR A 165 -9.99 27.93 -2.74
C TYR A 165 -10.61 28.12 -1.35
N GLY A 166 -9.82 28.44 -0.32
CA GLY A 166 -10.32 28.66 1.04
C GLY A 166 -9.19 28.73 2.07
N ASP A 167 -9.48 29.27 3.24
CA ASP A 167 -8.50 29.40 4.33
C ASP A 167 -8.12 28.04 4.92
N GLU A 168 -9.02 27.06 4.84
CA GLU A 168 -8.80 25.68 5.27
C GLU A 168 -7.74 24.92 4.44
N TRP A 169 -7.32 25.50 3.31
CA TRP A 169 -6.30 24.95 2.41
C TRP A 169 -4.97 25.68 2.50
N LYS A 170 -4.85 26.67 3.39
CA LYS A 170 -3.60 27.39 3.68
C LYS A 170 -2.79 26.59 4.72
N ASP A 171 -1.47 26.55 4.54
CA ASP A 171 -0.53 25.86 5.43
C ASP A 171 -0.59 26.41 6.88
#